data_AF-A0A7X9WWQ6-F1
#
_entry.id   AF-A0A7X9WWQ6-F1
#
_cell.length_a   1.000
_cell.length_b   1.000
_cell.length_c   1.000
_cell.angle_alpha   90.00
_cell.angle_beta   90.00
_cell.angle_gamma   90.00
#
_symmetry.space_group_name_H-M   'P 1'
#
loop_
_entity.id
_entity.type
_entity.pdbx_description
1 polymer ?
#
loop_
_entity_poly.entity_id
_entity_poly.type
_entity_poly.pdbx_seq_one_letter_code
_entity_poly.pdbx_strand_id
1 'polypeptide(L)'
;MSSVERVARAMCADAGFDPNEIMANDGPRWRYYEPLAIAALKELRDPSELQWGGLAWQIIMWMDMKPTTPRTLFRHLECSGREVPQWLRDEPEMKSLDHTPSKGTRAALVYRAMIDAAIGEG
;
A
#
# COMPACT_ATOMS: atom_id res chain seq x y z
N MET A 1 12.42 -9.45 7.61
CA MET A 1 12.66 -8.00 7.72
C MET A 1 11.41 -7.36 8.29
N SER A 2 11.53 -6.58 9.36
CA SER A 2 10.38 -5.87 9.96
C SER A 2 9.99 -4.64 9.13
N SER A 3 8.78 -4.12 9.29
CA SER A 3 8.36 -2.86 8.65
C SER A 3 9.23 -1.68 9.08
N VAL A 4 9.65 -1.64 10.35
CA VAL A 4 10.56 -0.63 10.89
C VAL A 4 11.91 -0.68 10.16
N GLU A 5 12.51 -1.87 10.05
CA GLU A 5 13.77 -2.05 9.31
C GLU A 5 13.63 -1.63 7.85
N ARG A 6 12.53 -2.01 7.19
CA ARG A 6 12.27 -1.66 5.79
C ARG A 6 12.19 -0.14 5.59
N VAL A 7 11.47 0.57 6.45
CA VAL A 7 11.34 2.04 6.39
C VAL A 7 12.66 2.72 6.76
N ALA A 8 13.35 2.28 7.81
CA ALA A 8 14.63 2.84 8.24
C ALA A 8 15.71 2.70 7.15
N ARG A 9 15.76 1.55 6.47
CA ARG A 9 16.64 1.33 5.32
C ARG A 9 16.31 2.27 4.16
N ALA A 10 15.02 2.48 3.86
CA ALA A 10 14.60 3.41 2.81
C ALA A 10 14.99 4.86 3.15
N MET A 11 14.74 5.32 4.39
CA MET A 11 15.17 6.65 4.85
C MET A 11 16.69 6.83 4.78
N CYS A 12 17.46 5.81 5.16
CA CYS A 12 18.92 5.84 5.06
C CYS A 12 19.40 5.98 3.61
N ALA A 13 18.78 5.24 2.68
CA ALA A 13 19.11 5.31 1.26
C ALA A 13 18.71 6.66 0.64
N ASP A 14 17.55 7.19 0.99
CA ASP A 14 17.07 8.51 0.56
C ASP A 14 18.01 9.65 1.02
N ALA A 15 18.57 9.52 2.23
CA ALA A 15 19.60 10.41 2.74
C ALA A 15 20.98 10.26 2.05
N GLY A 16 21.11 9.39 1.04
CA GLY A 16 22.32 9.22 0.24
C GLY A 16 23.37 8.28 0.84
N PHE A 17 23.00 7.43 1.80
CA PHE A 17 23.92 6.53 2.48
C PHE A 17 23.62 5.06 2.20
N ASP A 18 24.65 4.19 2.19
CA ASP A 18 24.46 2.74 2.13
C ASP A 18 23.88 2.22 3.46
N PRO A 19 22.66 1.64 3.46
CA PRO A 19 22.03 1.11 4.68
C PRO A 19 22.83 -0.01 5.36
N ASN A 20 23.67 -0.73 4.61
CA ASN A 20 24.47 -1.86 5.10
C ASN A 20 25.88 -1.44 5.55
N GLU A 21 26.27 -0.18 5.37
CA GLU A 21 27.56 0.32 5.85
C GLU A 21 27.66 0.10 7.36
N ILE A 22 28.72 -0.59 7.78
CA ILE A 22 28.96 -0.88 9.19
C ILE A 22 29.60 0.34 9.84
N MET A 23 28.86 0.96 10.76
CA MET A 23 29.31 2.12 11.50
C MET A 23 30.22 1.69 12.65
N ALA A 24 31.24 2.51 12.96
CA ALA A 24 32.27 2.19 13.94
C ALA A 24 31.75 1.80 15.33
N ASN A 25 30.52 2.22 15.69
CA ASN A 25 30.02 2.11 17.06
C ASN A 25 28.79 1.22 17.26
N ASP A 26 28.04 0.75 16.24
CA ASP A 26 26.77 0.04 16.56
C ASP A 26 26.04 -0.70 15.39
N GLY A 27 26.79 -1.25 14.43
CA GLY A 27 26.23 -2.07 13.36
C GLY A 27 25.79 -1.28 12.12
N PRO A 28 24.83 -1.77 11.32
CA PRO A 28 24.52 -1.19 10.01
C PRO A 28 23.89 0.19 10.14
N ARG A 29 24.27 1.12 9.25
CA ARG A 29 23.88 2.54 9.29
C ARG A 29 22.37 2.77 9.35
N TRP A 30 21.53 1.87 8.79
CA TRP A 30 20.08 2.04 8.86
C TRP A 30 19.53 2.15 10.29
N ARG A 31 20.21 1.58 11.30
CA ARG A 31 19.78 1.63 12.70
C ARG A 31 19.68 3.05 13.25
N TYR A 32 20.46 4.00 12.73
CA TYR A 32 20.35 5.42 13.11
C TYR A 32 19.00 6.05 12.72
N TYR A 33 18.30 5.46 11.76
CA TYR A 33 16.98 5.90 11.28
C TYR A 33 15.83 5.15 11.96
N GLU A 34 16.12 4.13 12.78
CA GLU A 34 15.10 3.32 13.44
C GLU A 34 14.11 4.14 14.29
N PRO A 35 14.55 5.14 15.11
CA PRO A 35 13.61 5.98 15.86
C PRO A 35 12.67 6.78 14.95
N LEU A 36 13.17 7.30 13.82
CA LEU A 36 12.37 8.04 12.85
C LEU A 36 11.37 7.13 12.13
N ALA A 37 11.80 5.93 11.75
CA ALA A 37 10.92 4.93 11.15
C ALA A 37 9.79 4.50 12.10
N ILE A 38 10.09 4.31 13.39
CA ILE A 38 9.07 4.03 14.42
C ILE A 38 8.09 5.19 14.55
N ALA A 39 8.59 6.43 14.61
CA ALA A 39 7.74 7.62 14.71
C ALA A 39 6.80 7.72 13.49
N ALA A 40 7.34 7.60 12.27
CA ALA A 40 6.54 7.65 11.05
C ALA A 40 5.46 6.54 11.00
N LEU A 41 5.81 5.31 11.38
CA LEU A 41 4.83 4.21 11.42
C LEU A 41 3.76 4.40 12.50
N LYS A 42 4.06 5.06 13.61
CA LYS A 42 3.06 5.41 14.63
C LYS A 42 2.07 6.45 14.12
N GLU A 43 2.55 7.48 13.42
CA GLU A 43 1.68 8.49 12.81
C GLU A 43 0.77 7.89 11.74
N LEU A 44 1.24 6.87 11.03
CA LEU A 44 0.45 6.15 10.01
C LEU A 44 -0.40 5.00 10.55
N ARG A 45 -0.41 4.77 11.88
CA ARG A 45 -1.17 3.67 12.48
C ARG A 45 -2.67 3.82 12.20
N ASP A 46 -3.16 5.04 12.38
CA ASP A 46 -4.57 5.38 12.24
C ASP A 46 -4.75 6.09 10.89
N PRO A 47 -5.43 5.48 9.91
CA PRO A 47 -5.54 6.06 8.58
C PRO A 47 -6.43 7.29 8.58
N SER A 48 -6.00 8.32 7.86
CA SER A 48 -6.83 9.51 7.58
C SER A 48 -7.95 9.20 6.58
N GLU A 49 -8.97 10.07 6.51
CA GLU A 49 -10.04 9.98 5.51
C GLU A 49 -9.52 9.99 4.07
N LEU A 50 -8.45 10.73 3.82
CA LEU A 50 -7.78 10.72 2.51
C LEU A 50 -7.33 9.30 2.13
N GLN A 51 -6.84 8.51 3.10
CA GLN A 51 -6.32 7.17 2.88
C GLN A 51 -7.43 6.13 2.74
N TRP A 52 -8.38 6.07 3.69
CA TRP A 52 -9.43 5.05 3.63
C TRP A 52 -10.58 5.40 2.68
N GLY A 53 -10.70 6.67 2.28
CA GLY A 53 -11.61 7.14 1.24
C GLY A 53 -11.17 6.73 -0.17
N GLY A 54 -11.58 7.52 -1.17
CA GLY A 54 -11.11 7.37 -2.55
C GLY A 54 -11.21 5.93 -3.09
N LEU A 55 -10.10 5.41 -3.63
CA LEU A 55 -10.05 4.05 -4.20
C LEU A 55 -10.28 2.95 -3.16
N ALA A 56 -9.74 3.09 -1.95
CA ALA A 56 -9.89 2.09 -0.90
C ALA A 56 -11.36 1.88 -0.55
N TRP A 57 -12.11 2.97 -0.41
CA TRP A 57 -13.55 2.93 -0.18
C TRP A 57 -14.33 2.30 -1.35
N GLN A 58 -13.98 2.62 -2.60
CA GLN A 58 -14.62 2.01 -3.78
C GLN A 58 -14.39 0.49 -3.83
N ILE A 59 -13.18 0.05 -3.50
CA ILE A 59 -12.87 -1.39 -3.40
C ILE A 59 -13.71 -2.02 -2.30
N ILE A 60 -13.82 -1.42 -1.11
CA ILE A 60 -14.63 -1.93 0.00
C ILE A 60 -16.12 -2.04 -0.41
N MET A 61 -16.69 -0.99 -0.99
CA MET A 61 -18.07 -1.01 -1.48
C MET A 61 -18.32 -2.11 -2.51
N TRP A 62 -17.40 -2.28 -3.46
CA TRP A 62 -17.49 -3.35 -4.44
C TRP A 62 -17.53 -4.75 -3.79
N MET A 63 -16.86 -4.97 -2.65
CA MET A 63 -16.91 -6.26 -1.96
C MET A 63 -18.31 -6.62 -1.44
N ASP A 64 -19.11 -5.61 -1.13
CA ASP A 64 -20.51 -5.77 -0.71
C ASP A 64 -21.44 -6.00 -1.91
N MET A 65 -21.02 -5.63 -3.11
CA MET A 65 -21.75 -5.88 -4.35
C MET A 65 -21.54 -7.34 -4.84
N LYS A 66 -22.60 -7.94 -5.40
CA LYS A 66 -22.54 -9.28 -6.01
C LYS A 66 -22.80 -9.23 -7.52
N PRO A 67 -22.07 -10.00 -8.34
CA PRO A 67 -20.94 -10.86 -7.96
C PRO A 67 -19.67 -10.04 -7.68
N THR A 68 -18.82 -10.53 -6.77
CA THR A 68 -17.56 -9.87 -6.39
C THR A 68 -16.44 -10.42 -7.28
N THR A 69 -16.32 -9.92 -8.52
CA THR A 69 -15.27 -10.33 -9.48
C THR A 69 -14.46 -9.13 -10.00
N PRO A 70 -13.23 -9.30 -10.50
CA PRO A 70 -12.45 -8.19 -11.06
C PRO A 70 -13.20 -7.42 -12.14
N ARG A 71 -14.01 -8.12 -12.96
CA ARG A 71 -14.89 -7.49 -13.95
C ARG A 71 -15.85 -6.48 -13.31
N THR A 72 -16.50 -6.85 -12.21
CA THR A 72 -17.46 -5.96 -11.54
C THR A 72 -16.75 -4.83 -10.79
N LEU A 73 -15.52 -5.03 -10.31
CA LEU A 73 -14.71 -3.94 -9.75
C LEU A 73 -14.37 -2.91 -10.82
N PHE A 74 -13.81 -3.34 -11.96
CA PHE A 74 -13.43 -2.43 -13.03
C PHE A 74 -14.63 -1.66 -13.57
N ARG A 75 -15.78 -2.33 -13.72
CA ARG A 75 -17.03 -1.66 -14.08
C ARG A 75 -17.48 -0.67 -13.00
N HIS A 76 -17.37 -1.02 -11.73
CA HIS A 76 -17.73 -0.12 -10.62
C HIS A 76 -16.88 1.16 -10.64
N LEU A 77 -15.57 1.02 -10.81
CA LEU A 77 -14.63 2.14 -10.91
C LEU A 77 -14.90 3.02 -12.14
N GLU A 78 -15.17 2.39 -13.29
CA GLU A 78 -15.55 3.11 -14.51
C GLU A 78 -16.86 3.90 -14.31
N CYS A 79 -17.90 3.27 -13.72
CA CYS A 79 -19.17 3.93 -13.44
C CYS A 79 -19.05 5.05 -12.39
N SER A 80 -18.07 5.00 -11.49
CA SER A 80 -17.78 6.08 -10.55
C SER A 80 -16.85 7.16 -11.11
N GLY A 81 -16.47 7.07 -12.38
CA GLY A 81 -15.60 8.04 -13.04
C GLY A 81 -14.16 8.00 -12.56
N ARG A 82 -13.74 6.89 -11.93
CA ARG A 82 -12.41 6.75 -11.35
C ARG A 82 -11.48 6.01 -12.30
N GLU A 83 -10.28 6.53 -12.48
CA GLU A 83 -9.25 5.83 -13.23
C GLU A 83 -8.83 4.56 -12.47
N VAL A 84 -8.68 3.45 -13.22
CA VAL A 84 -8.23 2.17 -12.68
C VAL A 84 -6.70 2.17 -12.71
N PRO A 85 -6.01 2.18 -11.54
CA PRO A 85 -4.56 2.22 -11.52
C PRO A 85 -3.94 1.01 -12.22
N GLN A 86 -2.81 1.21 -12.89
CA GLN A 86 -2.15 0.15 -13.65
C GLN A 86 -1.78 -1.05 -12.77
N TRP A 87 -1.34 -0.80 -11.53
CA TRP A 87 -1.00 -1.87 -10.60
C TRP A 87 -2.19 -2.79 -10.26
N LEU A 88 -3.41 -2.24 -10.25
CA LEU A 88 -4.63 -3.01 -9.99
C LEU A 88 -4.95 -3.93 -11.17
N ARG A 89 -4.60 -3.51 -12.40
CA ARG A 89 -4.69 -4.36 -13.59
C ARG A 89 -3.60 -5.44 -13.63
N ASP A 90 -2.44 -5.12 -13.08
CA ASP A 90 -1.28 -6.02 -13.10
C ASP A 90 -1.29 -7.07 -12.00
N GLU A 91 -2.08 -6.85 -10.93
CA GLU A 91 -2.31 -7.81 -9.86
C GLU A 91 -2.78 -9.17 -10.43
N PRO A 92 -2.08 -10.29 -10.18
CA PRO A 92 -2.39 -11.60 -10.76
C PRO A 92 -3.85 -12.04 -10.65
N GLU A 93 -4.48 -11.91 -9.49
CA GLU A 93 -5.89 -12.27 -9.29
C GLU A 93 -6.85 -11.26 -9.95
N MET A 94 -6.38 -10.10 -10.39
CA MET A 94 -7.21 -9.12 -11.10
C MET A 94 -7.23 -9.33 -12.62
N LYS A 95 -6.32 -10.16 -13.13
CA LYS A 95 -6.25 -10.54 -14.55
C LYS A 95 -7.31 -11.57 -14.94
N SER A 96 -7.69 -12.46 -14.02
CA SER A 96 -8.76 -13.44 -14.24
C SER A 96 -10.11 -12.83 -13.88
N LEU A 97 -10.88 -12.39 -14.88
CA LEU A 97 -11.99 -11.46 -14.67
C LEU A 97 -13.24 -12.05 -13.99
N ASP A 98 -13.41 -13.37 -13.99
CA ASP A 98 -14.67 -14.03 -13.67
C ASP A 98 -14.56 -14.99 -12.46
N HIS A 99 -13.71 -14.64 -11.49
CA HIS A 99 -13.64 -15.32 -10.20
C HIS A 99 -13.72 -14.33 -9.05
N THR A 100 -13.93 -14.83 -7.82
CA THR A 100 -13.85 -14.00 -6.62
C THR A 100 -12.42 -13.99 -6.08
N PRO A 101 -11.75 -12.83 -5.99
CA PRO A 101 -10.40 -12.77 -5.48
C PRO A 101 -10.34 -13.22 -4.01
N SER A 102 -9.20 -13.82 -3.65
CA SER A 102 -8.94 -14.30 -2.30
C SER A 102 -9.09 -13.17 -1.27
N LYS A 103 -9.38 -13.55 -0.02
CA LYS A 103 -9.48 -12.58 1.07
C LYS A 103 -8.15 -11.82 1.27
N GLY A 104 -7.03 -12.51 1.08
CA GLY A 104 -5.69 -11.93 1.19
C GLY A 104 -5.45 -10.86 0.13
N THR A 105 -5.75 -11.16 -1.14
CA THR A 105 -5.66 -10.18 -2.22
C THR A 105 -6.54 -8.98 -1.95
N ARG A 106 -7.81 -9.18 -1.60
CA ARG A 106 -8.72 -8.07 -1.27
C ARG A 106 -8.19 -7.15 -0.17
N ALA A 107 -7.60 -7.71 0.90
CA ALA A 107 -6.96 -6.90 1.94
C ALA A 107 -5.73 -6.13 1.42
N ALA A 108 -4.91 -6.77 0.58
CA ALA A 108 -3.74 -6.13 -0.03
C ALA A 108 -4.12 -4.98 -0.98
N LEU A 109 -5.20 -5.13 -1.76
CA LEU A 109 -5.72 -4.08 -2.64
C LEU A 109 -6.12 -2.82 -1.85
N VAL A 110 -6.87 -3.00 -0.76
CA VAL A 110 -7.30 -1.90 0.11
C VAL A 110 -6.08 -1.24 0.77
N TYR A 111 -5.17 -2.04 1.34
CA TYR A 111 -3.95 -1.52 1.95
C TYR A 111 -3.12 -0.69 0.97
N ARG A 112 -2.91 -1.19 -0.25
CA ARG A 112 -2.15 -0.47 -1.27
C ARG A 112 -2.83 0.83 -1.69
N ALA A 113 -4.14 0.80 -1.93
CA ALA A 113 -4.90 2.01 -2.24
C ALA A 113 -4.78 3.07 -1.14
N MET A 114 -4.78 2.67 0.13
CA MET A 114 -4.58 3.59 1.26
C MET A 114 -3.17 4.18 1.32
N ILE A 115 -2.15 3.40 0.97
CA ILE A 115 -0.76 3.89 0.93
C ILE A 115 -0.55 4.83 -0.25
N ASP A 116 -1.04 4.50 -1.45
CA ASP A 116 -0.94 5.35 -2.64
C ASP A 116 -1.61 6.70 -2.38
N ALA A 117 -2.79 6.71 -1.75
CA ALA A 117 -3.44 7.95 -1.33
C ALA A 117 -2.63 8.75 -0.29
N ALA A 118 -1.92 8.08 0.63
CA ALA A 118 -1.07 8.74 1.62
C ALA A 118 0.14 9.46 0.99
N ILE A 119 0.67 8.92 -0.11
CA ILE A 119 1.83 9.48 -0.82
C ILE A 119 1.44 10.38 -2.01
N GLY A 120 0.13 10.56 -2.27
CA GLY A 120 -0.38 11.43 -3.32
C GLY A 120 -0.46 10.80 -4.72
N GLU A 121 -0.47 9.47 -4.80
CA GLU A 121 -0.53 8.67 -6.05
C GLU A 121 -1.92 8.02 -6.29
N GLY A 122 -2.93 8.42 -5.51
CA GLY A 122 -4.25 7.76 -5.41
C GLY A 122 -5.39 8.34 -6.24
#